data_AF-A0A2P6WCA6-F1
#
_entry.id   AF-A0A2P6WCA6-F1
#
_cell.length_a   1.000
_cell.length_b   1.000
_cell.length_c   1.000
_cell.angle_alpha   90.00
_cell.angle_beta   90.00
_cell.angle_gamma   90.00
#
_symmetry.space_group_name_H-M   'P 1'
#
loop_
_entity.id
_entity.type
_entity.pdbx_description
1 polymer ?
#
loop_
_entity_poly.entity_id
_entity_poly.type
_entity_poly.pdbx_seq_one_letter_code
_entity_poly.pdbx_strand_id
1 'polypeptide(L)'
;MTPQTAIMELLNRMGASNGAAVLVSEEELSHWPATAVKAMKTQKLIVKARHAASAVCPGCERECVMPVHTLPAGPRGSASFIVCDKRSDINRVMVAAERMTQWRCDMDAICEFVVQCLELRRSDKPSTSSDLWEIGIAAGDKRTQMLCLKADGELALVAGNNSVPLSEFIEYRNDRYSLDQAMIRLTNESSASISPF
;
A
#
# COMPACT_ATOMS: atom_id res chain seq x y z
N MET A 1 5.44 4.92 -16.61
CA MET A 1 5.68 5.13 -15.18
C MET A 1 7.04 4.53 -14.79
N THR A 2 7.78 5.08 -13.83
CA THR A 2 9.02 4.46 -13.31
C THR A 2 8.73 3.64 -12.04
N PRO A 3 9.63 2.73 -11.60
CA PRO A 3 9.47 2.03 -10.32
C PRO A 3 9.32 2.97 -9.12
N GLN A 4 10.03 4.09 -9.12
CA GLN A 4 9.92 5.10 -8.07
C GLN A 4 8.53 5.77 -8.08
N THR A 5 8.03 6.15 -9.26
CA THR A 5 6.68 6.72 -9.38
C THR A 5 5.60 5.74 -8.95
N ALA A 6 5.79 4.43 -9.19
CA ALA A 6 4.84 3.40 -8.79
C ALA A 6 4.65 3.32 -7.27
N ILE A 7 5.76 3.34 -6.50
CA ILE A 7 5.66 3.30 -5.03
C ILE A 7 5.12 4.62 -4.49
N MET A 8 5.53 5.76 -5.04
CA MET A 8 5.00 7.07 -4.65
C MET A 8 3.49 7.15 -4.86
N GLU A 9 2.97 6.63 -5.98
CA GLU A 9 1.53 6.55 -6.23
C GLU A 9 0.79 5.76 -5.12
N LEU A 10 1.32 4.61 -4.70
CA LEU A 10 0.75 3.84 -3.58
C LEU A 10 0.76 4.64 -2.27
N LEU A 11 1.90 5.22 -1.92
CA LEU A 11 2.05 5.97 -0.66
C LEU A 11 1.14 7.20 -0.63
N ASN A 12 1.02 7.91 -1.76
CA ASN A 12 0.15 9.07 -1.89
C ASN A 12 -1.32 8.69 -1.70
N ARG A 13 -1.76 7.58 -2.29
CA ARG A 13 -3.13 7.08 -2.08
C ARG A 13 -3.38 6.69 -0.63
N MET A 14 -2.41 6.10 0.04
CA MET A 14 -2.51 5.75 1.47
C MET A 14 -2.58 7.01 2.34
N GLY A 15 -1.70 8.00 2.10
CA GLY A 15 -1.70 9.28 2.79
C GLY A 15 -3.03 10.03 2.61
N ALA A 16 -3.50 10.15 1.37
CA ALA A 16 -4.77 10.78 1.03
C ALA A 16 -5.99 10.07 1.65
N SER A 17 -5.87 8.78 1.95
CA SER A 17 -6.91 7.97 2.60
C SER A 17 -6.71 7.85 4.12
N ASN A 18 -5.84 8.67 4.72
CA ASN A 18 -5.49 8.66 6.15
C ASN A 18 -5.13 7.25 6.67
N GLY A 19 -4.31 6.54 5.89
CA GLY A 19 -3.81 5.21 6.25
C GLY A 19 -4.79 4.07 5.98
N ALA A 20 -5.97 4.35 5.39
CA ALA A 20 -6.85 3.29 4.93
C ALA A 20 -6.18 2.45 3.84
N ALA A 21 -6.51 1.16 3.82
CA ALA A 21 -5.91 0.22 2.89
C ALA A 21 -6.25 0.57 1.44
N VAL A 22 -5.22 0.68 0.60
CA VAL A 22 -5.35 0.94 -0.83
C VAL A 22 -5.51 -0.37 -1.57
N LEU A 23 -6.50 -0.43 -2.46
CA LEU A 23 -6.73 -1.57 -3.35
C LEU A 23 -6.28 -1.21 -4.77
N VAL A 24 -5.56 -2.13 -5.41
CA VAL A 24 -5.06 -2.00 -6.77
C VAL A 24 -5.42 -3.28 -7.54
N SER A 25 -6.01 -3.16 -8.73
CA SER A 25 -6.37 -4.33 -9.54
C SER A 25 -5.15 -4.92 -10.26
N GLU A 26 -5.21 -6.20 -10.65
CA GLU A 26 -4.16 -6.79 -11.51
C GLU A 26 -4.08 -6.06 -12.86
N GLU A 27 -5.22 -5.59 -13.38
CA GLU A 27 -5.28 -4.77 -14.60
C GLU A 27 -4.50 -3.46 -14.43
N GLU A 28 -4.68 -2.75 -13.31
CA GLU A 28 -3.90 -1.54 -13.03
C GLU A 28 -2.41 -1.85 -12.90
N LEU A 29 -2.03 -2.90 -12.16
CA LEU A 29 -0.63 -3.32 -12.01
C LEU A 29 0.02 -3.71 -13.35
N SER A 30 -0.76 -4.18 -14.34
CA SER A 30 -0.23 -4.52 -15.67
C SER A 30 0.30 -3.29 -16.44
N HIS A 31 -0.16 -2.10 -16.08
CA HIS A 31 0.33 -0.83 -16.63
C HIS A 31 1.54 -0.27 -15.86
N TRP A 32 1.92 -0.90 -14.75
CA TRP A 32 3.06 -0.50 -13.93
C TRP A 32 4.31 -1.25 -14.40
N PRO A 33 5.53 -0.75 -14.10
CA PRO A 33 6.75 -1.46 -14.46
C PRO A 33 6.77 -2.87 -13.83
N ALA A 34 6.96 -3.90 -14.66
CA ALA A 34 6.92 -5.29 -14.20
C ALA A 34 7.93 -5.58 -13.08
N THR A 35 9.11 -4.95 -13.13
CA THR A 35 10.15 -5.08 -12.10
C THR A 35 9.73 -4.43 -10.77
N ALA A 36 8.99 -3.31 -10.81
CA ALA A 36 8.42 -2.65 -9.65
C ALA A 36 7.34 -3.52 -9.00
N VAL A 37 6.39 -4.01 -9.78
CA VAL A 37 5.30 -4.88 -9.30
C VAL A 37 5.86 -6.16 -8.69
N LYS A 38 6.85 -6.77 -9.36
CA LYS A 38 7.55 -7.95 -8.82
C LYS A 38 8.21 -7.64 -7.48
N ALA A 39 8.91 -6.51 -7.36
CA ALA A 39 9.52 -6.08 -6.11
C ALA A 39 8.49 -5.86 -5.00
N MET A 40 7.39 -5.14 -5.29
CA MET A 40 6.31 -4.90 -4.33
C MET A 40 5.68 -6.20 -3.82
N LYS A 41 5.39 -7.16 -4.71
CA LYS A 41 4.85 -8.48 -4.34
C LYS A 41 5.86 -9.29 -3.51
N THR A 42 7.13 -9.29 -3.90
CA THR A 42 8.21 -10.05 -3.24
C THR A 42 8.51 -9.51 -1.85
N GLN A 43 8.54 -8.18 -1.70
CA GLN A 43 8.81 -7.48 -0.45
C GLN A 43 7.53 -7.25 0.37
N LYS A 44 6.40 -7.84 -0.05
CA LYS A 44 5.09 -7.76 0.62
C LYS A 44 4.58 -6.34 0.88
N LEU A 45 5.05 -5.35 0.11
CA LEU A 45 4.48 -4.00 0.07
C LEU A 45 3.03 -4.04 -0.42
N ILE A 46 2.73 -4.96 -1.33
CA ILE A 46 1.37 -5.31 -1.71
C ILE A 46 1.12 -6.80 -1.45
N VAL A 47 -0.04 -7.11 -0.89
CA VAL A 47 -0.47 -8.49 -0.59
C VAL A 47 -1.76 -8.80 -1.32
N LYS A 48 -2.00 -10.07 -1.66
CA LYS A 48 -3.22 -10.45 -2.37
C LYS A 48 -4.44 -10.20 -1.49
N ALA A 49 -5.42 -9.45 -2.01
CA ALA A 49 -6.65 -9.12 -1.32
C ALA A 49 -7.75 -10.15 -1.62
N ARG A 50 -8.91 -9.97 -0.98
CA ARG A 50 -10.15 -10.62 -1.44
C ARG A 50 -10.49 -10.16 -2.86
N HIS A 51 -11.18 -10.99 -3.62
CA HIS A 51 -11.68 -10.59 -4.93
C HIS A 51 -12.53 -9.33 -4.85
N ALA A 52 -12.48 -8.53 -5.91
CA ALA A 52 -13.29 -7.33 -6.05
C ALA A 52 -14.78 -7.67 -5.95
N ALA A 53 -15.52 -6.90 -5.15
CA ALA A 53 -16.98 -7.01 -5.09
C ALA A 53 -17.69 -6.35 -6.28
N SER A 54 -16.95 -5.56 -7.07
CA SER A 54 -17.39 -4.90 -8.28
C SER A 54 -16.30 -4.93 -9.35
N ALA A 55 -16.69 -4.86 -10.62
CA ALA A 55 -15.78 -4.80 -11.73
C ALA A 55 -16.38 -3.98 -12.87
N VAL A 56 -15.54 -3.49 -13.78
CA VAL A 56 -15.97 -2.87 -15.03
C VAL A 56 -16.62 -3.95 -15.90
N CYS A 57 -17.88 -3.75 -16.29
CA CYS A 57 -18.64 -4.70 -17.09
C CYS A 57 -18.03 -4.85 -18.50
N PRO A 58 -17.60 -6.04 -18.92
CA PRO A 58 -17.03 -6.26 -20.25
C PRO A 58 -18.10 -6.50 -21.33
N GLY A 59 -19.39 -6.45 -20.98
CA GLY A 59 -20.49 -6.84 -21.87
C GLY A 59 -20.86 -5.79 -22.91
N CYS A 60 -20.40 -4.55 -22.75
CA CYS A 60 -20.60 -3.47 -23.70
C CYS A 60 -19.55 -2.36 -23.51
N GLU A 61 -19.51 -1.43 -24.46
CA GLU A 61 -18.61 -0.28 -24.53
C GLU A 61 -18.84 0.78 -23.45
N ARG A 62 -19.85 0.63 -22.59
CA ARG A 62 -20.19 1.63 -21.55
C ARG A 62 -19.31 1.58 -20.30
N GLU A 63 -18.47 0.55 -20.17
CA GLU A 63 -17.50 0.41 -19.07
C GLU A 63 -18.08 0.65 -17.67
N CYS A 64 -19.33 0.23 -17.44
CA CYS A 64 -20.00 0.48 -16.17
C CYS A 64 -19.35 -0.32 -15.03
N VAL A 65 -19.04 0.31 -13.91
CA VAL A 65 -18.65 -0.38 -12.68
C VAL A 65 -19.89 -0.99 -12.05
N MET A 66 -19.95 -2.32 -11.98
CA MET A 66 -21.13 -3.07 -11.54
C MET A 66 -20.77 -4.11 -10.47
N PRO A 67 -21.69 -4.47 -9.57
CA PRO A 67 -21.48 -5.56 -8.60
C PRO A 67 -21.21 -6.89 -9.30
N VAL A 68 -20.27 -7.66 -8.76
CA VAL A 68 -19.97 -9.02 -9.22
C VAL A 68 -20.64 -10.04 -8.31
N HIS A 69 -21.41 -10.93 -8.91
CA HIS A 69 -22.00 -12.07 -8.23
C HIS A 69 -21.14 -13.30 -8.48
N THR A 70 -20.87 -14.07 -7.43
CA THR A 70 -20.10 -15.32 -7.53
C THR A 70 -20.99 -16.48 -7.13
N LEU A 71 -21.13 -17.46 -8.02
CA LEU A 71 -21.76 -18.72 -7.69
C LEU A 71 -20.79 -19.57 -6.87
N PRO A 72 -21.27 -20.27 -5.82
CA PRO A 72 -20.47 -21.23 -5.08
C PRO A 72 -19.82 -22.24 -6.04
N ALA A 73 -18.63 -22.70 -5.69
CA ALA A 73 -17.90 -23.66 -6.51
C ALA A 73 -18.70 -24.96 -6.65
N GLY A 74 -19.02 -25.31 -7.89
CA GLY A 74 -19.57 -26.62 -8.26
C GLY A 74 -18.49 -27.51 -8.91
N PRO A 75 -18.89 -28.61 -9.57
CA PRO A 75 -17.96 -29.51 -10.28
C PRO A 75 -17.12 -28.83 -11.36
N ARG A 76 -17.54 -27.65 -11.82
CA ARG A 76 -16.86 -26.83 -12.85
C ARG A 76 -16.14 -25.59 -12.27
N GLY A 77 -15.99 -25.51 -10.95
CA GLY A 77 -15.43 -24.35 -10.25
C GLY A 77 -16.46 -23.26 -9.95
N SER A 78 -15.99 -22.16 -9.35
CA SER A 78 -16.78 -20.95 -9.10
C SER A 78 -16.89 -20.12 -10.38
N ALA A 79 -18.07 -19.57 -10.63
CA ALA A 79 -18.33 -18.68 -11.77
C ALA A 79 -18.74 -17.30 -11.26
N SER A 80 -18.11 -16.26 -11.80
CA SER A 80 -18.40 -14.87 -11.45
C SER A 80 -19.01 -14.13 -12.63
N PHE A 81 -20.03 -13.32 -12.38
CA PHE A 81 -20.78 -12.62 -13.41
C PHE A 81 -21.36 -11.29 -12.92
N ILE A 82 -21.58 -10.37 -13.85
CA ILE A 82 -22.33 -9.13 -13.67
C ILE A 82 -23.73 -9.34 -14.27
N VAL A 83 -24.74 -8.80 -13.60
CA VAL A 83 -26.09 -8.66 -14.17
C VAL A 83 -26.19 -7.27 -14.80
N CYS A 84 -26.20 -7.21 -16.13
CA CYS A 84 -26.42 -5.96 -16.86
C CYS A 84 -27.90 -5.62 -16.87
N ASP A 85 -28.24 -4.43 -16.39
CA ASP A 85 -29.58 -3.85 -16.42
C ASP A 85 -29.69 -2.70 -17.44
N LYS A 86 -28.59 -2.38 -18.15
CA LYS A 86 -28.50 -1.20 -19.03
C LYS A 86 -28.84 -1.48 -20.48
N ARG A 87 -28.75 -2.74 -20.91
CA ARG A 87 -29.06 -3.21 -22.26
C ARG A 87 -30.02 -4.39 -22.14
N SER A 88 -30.96 -4.51 -23.07
CA SER A 88 -31.98 -5.57 -23.06
C SER A 88 -31.50 -6.87 -23.70
N ASP A 89 -30.44 -6.83 -24.49
CA ASP A 89 -29.87 -7.96 -25.23
C ASP A 89 -28.73 -8.67 -24.49
N ILE A 90 -28.25 -8.09 -23.38
CA ILE A 90 -27.27 -8.70 -22.48
C ILE A 90 -27.85 -8.71 -21.07
N ASN A 91 -27.78 -9.86 -20.40
CA ASN A 91 -28.26 -10.01 -19.03
C ASN A 91 -27.11 -10.45 -18.10
N ARG A 92 -26.61 -11.68 -18.27
CA ARG A 92 -25.46 -12.17 -17.48
C ARG A 92 -24.19 -12.08 -18.30
N VAL A 93 -23.24 -11.32 -17.78
CA VAL A 93 -21.93 -11.14 -18.40
C VAL A 93 -20.89 -11.80 -17.51
N MET A 94 -20.20 -12.81 -18.04
CA MET A 94 -19.15 -13.51 -17.29
C MET A 94 -17.96 -12.58 -17.01
N VAL A 95 -17.42 -12.66 -15.80
CA VAL A 95 -16.24 -11.91 -15.38
C VAL A 95 -15.13 -12.92 -15.08
N ALA A 96 -14.03 -12.82 -15.82
CA ALA A 96 -12.85 -13.64 -15.60
C ALA A 96 -12.22 -13.35 -14.22
N ALA A 97 -11.68 -14.38 -13.56
CA ALA A 97 -11.13 -14.26 -12.21
C ALA A 97 -9.95 -13.29 -12.13
N GLU A 98 -9.18 -13.19 -13.21
CA GLU A 98 -8.05 -12.28 -13.37
C GLU A 98 -8.51 -10.83 -13.20
N ARG A 99 -9.69 -10.46 -13.72
CA ARG A 99 -10.24 -9.11 -13.63
C ARG A 99 -10.74 -8.74 -12.23
N MET A 100 -10.96 -9.75 -11.38
CA MET A 100 -11.34 -9.53 -9.97
C MET A 100 -10.14 -9.63 -9.03
N THR A 101 -8.96 -9.99 -9.54
CA THR A 101 -7.75 -10.07 -8.73
C THR A 101 -7.35 -8.67 -8.28
N GLN A 102 -7.27 -8.50 -6.97
CA GLN A 102 -6.87 -7.26 -6.33
C GLN A 102 -5.73 -7.49 -5.35
N TRP A 103 -4.94 -6.45 -5.18
CA TRP A 103 -3.83 -6.36 -4.24
C TRP A 103 -4.13 -5.23 -3.28
N ARG A 104 -3.71 -5.42 -2.03
CA ARG A 104 -3.90 -4.47 -0.94
C ARG A 104 -2.54 -4.00 -0.44
N CYS A 105 -2.43 -2.71 -0.25
CA CYS A 105 -1.36 -2.05 0.49
C CYS A 105 -1.99 -1.44 1.75
N ASP A 106 -1.52 -1.82 2.93
CA ASP A 106 -2.05 -1.33 4.21
C ASP A 106 -0.90 -0.89 5.13
N MET A 107 -1.23 -0.22 6.24
CA MET A 107 -0.25 0.30 7.18
C MET A 107 0.65 -0.81 7.75
N ASP A 108 0.10 -2.00 7.98
CA ASP A 108 0.87 -3.14 8.46
C ASP A 108 1.92 -3.58 7.45
N ALA A 109 1.58 -3.64 6.16
CA ALA A 109 2.52 -3.96 5.10
C ALA A 109 3.67 -2.95 5.01
N ILE A 110 3.37 -1.65 5.16
CA ILE A 110 4.40 -0.60 5.16
C ILE A 110 5.26 -0.65 6.42
N CYS A 111 4.66 -0.79 7.60
CA CYS A 111 5.41 -0.95 8.86
C CYS A 111 6.36 -2.13 8.78
N GLU A 112 5.88 -3.27 8.29
CA GLU A 112 6.68 -4.49 8.13
C GLU A 112 7.83 -4.30 7.13
N PHE A 113 7.57 -3.61 6.02
CA PHE A 113 8.62 -3.22 5.08
C PHE A 113 9.70 -2.35 5.73
N VAL A 114 9.30 -1.32 6.50
CA VAL A 114 10.25 -0.44 7.22
C VAL A 114 11.06 -1.24 8.24
N VAL A 115 10.41 -2.09 9.03
CA VAL A 115 11.05 -2.99 10.00
C VAL A 115 12.12 -3.85 9.31
N GLN A 116 11.79 -4.46 8.17
CA GLN A 116 12.73 -5.32 7.43
C GLN A 116 13.89 -4.53 6.82
N CYS A 117 13.63 -3.34 6.26
CA CYS A 117 14.68 -2.50 5.68
C CYS A 117 15.65 -1.93 6.72
N LEU A 118 15.18 -1.71 7.95
CA LEU A 118 15.96 -1.15 9.04
C LEU A 118 16.43 -2.18 10.06
N GLU A 119 16.12 -3.47 9.84
CA GLU A 119 16.43 -4.58 10.75
C GLU A 119 15.96 -4.33 12.20
N LEU A 120 14.80 -3.69 12.35
CA LEU A 120 14.26 -3.31 13.66
C LEU A 120 13.53 -4.48 14.32
N ARG A 121 13.39 -4.39 15.64
CA ARG A 121 12.41 -5.20 16.37
C ARG A 121 11.07 -4.46 16.36
N ARG A 122 10.03 -5.12 15.84
CA ARG A 122 8.67 -4.57 15.79
C ARG A 122 8.16 -4.25 17.20
N SER A 123 7.52 -3.09 17.36
CA SER A 123 6.77 -2.79 18.59
C SER A 123 5.50 -3.62 18.62
N ASP A 124 5.34 -4.46 19.64
CA ASP A 124 4.10 -5.23 19.86
C ASP A 124 3.01 -4.39 20.56
N LYS A 125 3.29 -3.11 20.84
CA LYS A 125 2.36 -2.26 21.57
C LYS A 125 1.27 -1.72 20.62
N PRO A 126 -0.01 -1.83 20.99
CA PRO A 126 -1.06 -1.11 20.29
C PRO A 126 -0.77 0.38 20.41
N SER A 127 -0.88 1.11 19.29
CA SER A 127 -0.63 2.54 19.27
C SER A 127 -1.52 3.26 20.29
N THR A 128 -0.91 4.08 21.14
CA THR A 128 -1.63 4.86 22.16
C THR A 128 -2.32 6.10 21.58
N SER A 129 -2.01 6.46 20.34
CA SER A 129 -2.64 7.55 19.59
C SER A 129 -3.23 7.00 18.30
N SER A 130 -4.46 7.40 17.96
CA SER A 130 -5.18 6.94 16.77
C SER A 130 -4.47 7.21 15.44
N ASP A 131 -3.52 8.15 15.43
CA ASP A 131 -2.96 8.71 14.19
C ASP A 131 -1.48 8.32 13.96
N LEU A 132 -0.89 7.54 14.88
CA LEU A 132 0.48 7.05 14.76
C LEU A 132 0.50 5.52 14.83
N TRP A 133 1.24 4.90 13.93
CA TRP A 133 1.47 3.47 13.91
C TRP A 133 2.91 3.21 14.34
N GLU A 134 3.08 2.62 15.53
CA GLU A 134 4.41 2.30 16.05
C GLU A 134 5.08 1.22 15.17
N ILE A 135 6.32 1.49 14.75
CA ILE A 135 7.13 0.57 13.94
C ILE A 135 8.09 -0.18 14.87
N GLY A 136 8.93 0.55 15.59
CA GLY A 136 9.98 0.01 16.44
C GLY A 136 11.00 1.07 16.86
N ILE A 137 11.91 0.70 17.75
CA ILE A 137 12.94 1.62 18.26
C ILE A 137 14.14 1.62 17.31
N ALA A 138 14.45 2.76 16.72
CA ALA A 138 15.68 2.96 15.95
C ALA A 138 16.76 3.64 16.81
N ALA A 139 18.01 3.20 16.63
CA ALA A 139 19.18 3.85 17.20
C ALA A 139 19.77 4.84 16.19
N GLY A 140 19.84 6.12 16.55
CA GLY A 140 20.76 7.07 15.95
C GLY A 140 22.08 7.10 16.72
N ASP A 141 23.05 7.91 16.26
CA ASP A 141 24.39 7.90 16.86
C ASP A 141 24.40 8.47 18.29
N LYS A 142 23.43 9.33 18.62
CA LYS A 142 23.32 10.02 19.92
C LYS A 142 22.15 9.54 20.79
N ARG A 143 21.10 8.97 20.20
CA ARG A 143 19.87 8.61 20.92
C ARG A 143 19.10 7.50 20.24
N THR A 144 18.30 6.80 21.01
CA THR A 144 17.30 5.84 20.53
C THR A 144 15.92 6.48 20.55
N GLN A 145 15.12 6.28 19.52
CA GLN A 145 13.76 6.83 19.42
C GLN A 145 12.79 5.82 18.83
N MET A 146 11.53 5.91 19.25
CA MET A 146 10.43 5.19 18.60
C MET A 146 10.22 5.80 17.21
N LEU A 147 10.28 4.96 16.18
CA LEU A 147 9.83 5.28 14.84
C LEU A 147 8.35 4.93 14.72
N CYS A 148 7.58 5.87 14.17
CA CYS A 148 6.17 5.69 13.86
C CYS A 148 5.91 6.04 12.40
N LEU A 149 4.85 5.48 11.81
CA LEU A 149 4.22 6.05 10.62
C LEU A 149 3.06 6.96 11.04
N LYS A 150 2.85 8.04 10.29
CA LYS A 150 1.68 8.91 10.38
C LYS A 150 1.03 9.01 9.01
N ALA A 151 -0.29 8.97 8.95
CA ALA A 151 -1.04 9.24 7.72
C ALA A 151 -2.00 10.41 7.96
N ASP A 152 -1.68 11.57 7.39
CA ASP A 152 -2.44 12.83 7.57
C ASP A 152 -2.35 13.64 6.28
N GLY A 153 -3.07 13.18 5.25
CA GLY A 153 -2.95 13.65 3.86
C GLY A 153 -1.70 13.13 3.13
N GLU A 154 -0.62 12.87 3.85
CA GLU A 154 0.60 12.24 3.34
C GLU A 154 1.08 11.16 4.32
N LEU A 155 1.76 10.12 3.80
CA LEU A 155 2.36 9.08 4.62
C LEU A 155 3.79 9.46 5.02
N ALA A 156 4.00 9.75 6.30
CA ALA A 156 5.26 10.23 6.83
C ALA A 156 5.86 9.26 7.87
N LEU A 157 7.19 9.20 7.90
CA LEU A 157 7.97 8.59 8.97
C LEU A 157 8.22 9.64 10.07
N VAL A 158 7.89 9.28 11.31
CA VAL A 158 7.95 10.16 12.46
C VAL A 158 8.96 9.63 13.48
N ALA A 159 9.86 10.51 13.94
CA ALA A 159 10.84 10.26 14.98
C ALA A 159 10.88 11.43 15.97
N GLY A 160 10.31 11.26 17.16
CA GLY A 160 10.12 12.35 18.11
C GLY A 160 9.23 13.46 17.52
N ASN A 161 9.79 14.66 17.32
CA ASN A 161 9.07 15.80 16.73
C ASN A 161 9.32 15.96 15.22
N ASN A 162 10.11 15.08 14.62
CA ASN A 162 10.41 15.15 13.19
C ASN A 162 9.44 14.27 12.42
N SER A 163 8.90 14.80 11.33
CA SER A 163 8.00 14.11 10.41
C SER A 163 8.49 14.38 8.99
N VAL A 164 8.82 13.33 8.26
CA VAL A 164 9.35 13.43 6.89
C VAL A 164 8.58 12.44 6.00
N PRO A 165 8.17 12.82 4.78
CA PRO A 165 7.46 11.93 3.87
C PRO A 165 8.22 10.62 3.65
N LEU A 166 7.52 9.48 3.74
CA LEU A 166 8.17 8.18 3.57
C LEU A 166 8.78 8.03 2.16
N SER A 167 8.17 8.68 1.17
CA SER A 167 8.62 8.74 -0.22
C SER A 167 10.04 9.29 -0.38
N GLU A 168 10.51 10.14 0.55
CA GLU A 168 11.87 10.70 0.51
C GLU A 168 12.94 9.67 0.88
N PHE A 169 12.58 8.62 1.62
CA PHE A 169 13.54 7.61 2.05
C PHE A 169 13.56 6.39 1.14
N ILE A 170 12.50 6.14 0.37
CA ILE A 170 12.42 4.95 -0.47
C ILE A 170 13.24 5.16 -1.73
N GLU A 171 14.13 4.21 -1.99
CA GLU A 171 14.86 4.13 -3.25
C GLU A 171 14.57 2.80 -3.95
N TYR A 172 14.61 2.82 -5.28
CA TYR A 172 14.58 1.60 -6.08
C TYR A 172 15.95 1.32 -6.69
N ARG A 173 16.61 0.24 -6.25
CA ARG A 173 17.92 -0.22 -6.74
C ARG A 173 17.96 -1.74 -6.82
N ASN A 174 18.66 -2.29 -7.82
CA ASN A 174 18.85 -3.74 -7.99
C ASN A 174 17.53 -4.54 -7.92
N ASP A 175 16.51 -4.07 -8.63
CA ASP A 175 15.16 -4.64 -8.67
C ASP A 175 14.44 -4.74 -7.31
N ARG A 176 14.81 -3.90 -6.34
CA ARG A 176 14.23 -3.88 -4.99
C ARG A 176 14.03 -2.47 -4.48
N TYR A 177 13.03 -2.31 -3.62
CA TYR A 177 12.87 -1.11 -2.79
C TYR A 177 13.72 -1.23 -1.52
N SER A 178 14.39 -0.14 -1.16
CA SER A 178 15.15 -0.01 0.08
C SER A 178 14.87 1.34 0.73
N LEU A 179 15.20 1.48 2.02
CA LEU A 179 15.19 2.76 2.70
C LEU A 179 16.62 3.30 2.83
N ASP A 180 16.80 4.59 2.58
CA ASP A 180 18.04 5.29 2.92
C ASP A 180 18.18 5.38 4.44
N GLN A 181 18.92 4.41 5.00
CA GLN A 181 19.19 4.32 6.43
C GLN A 181 19.96 5.53 6.98
N ALA A 182 20.80 6.17 6.17
CA ALA A 182 21.59 7.31 6.59
C ALA A 182 20.69 8.54 6.78
N MET A 183 19.77 8.78 5.85
CA MET A 183 18.76 9.83 6.01
C MET A 183 17.88 9.61 7.24
N ILE A 184 17.47 8.36 7.51
CA ILE A 184 16.64 8.04 8.69
C ILE A 184 17.40 8.29 10.00
N ARG A 185 18.70 7.98 10.07
CA ARG A 185 19.54 8.30 11.24
C ARG A 185 19.63 9.81 11.47
N LEU A 186 19.77 10.60 10.40
CA LEU A 186 19.82 12.06 10.51
C LEU A 186 18.50 12.66 11.03
N THR A 187 17.35 12.13 10.58
CA THR A 187 16.03 12.50 11.13
C THR A 187 15.94 12.14 12.61
N ASN A 188 16.49 11.00 13.02
CA ASN A 188 16.57 10.62 14.43
C ASN A 188 17.46 11.53 15.25
N GLU A 189 18.36 12.34 14.69
CA GLU A 189 19.25 13.22 15.47
C GLU A 189 18.76 14.65 15.60
N SER A 190 17.90 15.07 14.68
CA SER A 190 17.56 16.47 14.48
C SER A 190 16.46 16.96 15.45
N SER A 191 16.68 16.94 16.76
CA SER A 191 15.93 17.86 17.64
C SER A 191 16.85 19.02 17.98
N ALA A 192 16.83 20.08 17.18
CA ALA A 192 17.43 21.33 17.59
C ALA A 192 16.64 21.85 18.80
N SER A 193 17.33 21.95 19.93
CA SER A 193 16.87 22.59 21.15
C SER A 193 16.42 24.02 20.84
N ILE A 194 15.11 24.27 20.77
CA ILE A 194 14.59 25.62 20.93
C ILE A 194 14.28 25.77 22.41
N SER A 195 15.25 26.32 23.16
CA SER A 195 15.02 26.89 24.49
C SER A 195 14.75 28.38 24.30
N PRO A 196 13.57 28.92 24.67
CA PRO A 196 13.41 30.36 24.78
C PRO A 196 14.01 30.83 26.12
N PHE A 197 14.89 31.82 26.05
CA PHE A 197 15.22 32.70 27.17
C PHE A 197 14.13 33.76 27.34
#